data_AF-A0A849DWA6-F1
#
_entry.id   AF-A0A849DWA6-F1
#
_cell.length_a   1.000
_cell.length_b   1.000
_cell.length_c   1.000
_cell.angle_alpha   90.00
_cell.angle_beta   90.00
_cell.angle_gamma   90.00
#
_symmetry.space_group_name_H-M   'P 1'
#
loop_
_entity.id
_entity.type
_entity.pdbx_description
1 polymer ?
#
loop_
_entity_poly.entity_id
_entity_poly.type
_entity_poly.pdbx_seq_one_letter_code
_entity_poly.pdbx_strand_id
1 'polypeptide(L)'
;MDAEGRLDKFSLGEPEREYVTSRGMDILRLHAADFVNKRLAPANPKNDGRQTPTKGHPVFIAQHACGCNDRDSVEQFLGYEKGRELTGGEVDKIVDAILRWIGENLED
;
A
#
# COMPACT_ATOMS: atom_id res chain seq x y z
N MET A 1 -9.83 -6.20 -12.13
CA MET A 1 -8.77 -6.55 -11.17
C MET A 1 -7.95 -7.65 -11.80
N ASP A 2 -6.64 -7.65 -11.61
CA ASP A 2 -5.77 -8.70 -12.14
C ASP A 2 -5.91 -10.02 -11.37
N ALA A 3 -5.16 -11.04 -11.77
CA ALA A 3 -5.18 -12.36 -11.12
C ALA A 3 -4.72 -12.34 -9.65
N GLU A 4 -4.05 -11.26 -9.20
CA GLU A 4 -3.66 -11.02 -7.81
C GLU A 4 -4.64 -10.11 -7.06
N GLY A 5 -5.78 -9.76 -7.66
CA GLY A 5 -6.80 -8.92 -7.04
C GLY A 5 -6.48 -7.42 -7.04
N ARG A 6 -5.54 -6.97 -7.87
CA ARG A 6 -5.09 -5.57 -7.92
C ARG A 6 -5.89 -4.74 -8.92
N LEU A 7 -5.96 -3.43 -8.70
CA LEU A 7 -6.67 -2.50 -9.59
C LEU A 7 -5.80 -2.09 -10.79
N ASP A 8 -6.29 -2.38 -12.00
CA ASP A 8 -5.61 -2.21 -13.30
C ASP A 8 -5.38 -0.74 -13.75
N LYS A 9 -5.82 0.24 -12.95
CA LYS A 9 -5.82 1.67 -13.32
C LYS A 9 -4.65 2.47 -12.75
N PHE A 10 -3.71 1.82 -12.06
CA PHE A 10 -2.61 2.48 -11.38
C PHE A 10 -1.29 2.14 -12.04
N SER A 11 -0.44 3.16 -12.19
CA SER A 11 0.93 3.03 -12.69
C SER A 11 1.82 4.06 -12.00
N LEU A 12 3.12 3.79 -11.92
CA LEU A 12 4.10 4.76 -11.45
C LEU A 12 4.44 5.73 -12.57
N GLY A 13 4.26 7.03 -12.32
CA GLY A 13 4.74 8.08 -13.22
C GLY A 13 6.25 8.28 -13.10
N GLU A 14 6.82 9.08 -13.98
CA GLU A 14 8.24 9.48 -13.96
C GLU A 14 8.74 9.94 -12.57
N PRO A 15 8.07 10.88 -11.87
CA PRO A 15 8.57 11.34 -10.57
C PRO A 15 8.54 10.26 -9.49
N GLU A 16 7.57 9.34 -9.53
CA GLU A 16 7.54 8.23 -8.59
C GLU A 16 8.62 7.19 -8.90
N ARG A 17 8.87 6.90 -10.18
CA ARG A 17 9.95 6.00 -10.60
C ARG A 17 11.33 6.55 -10.24
N GLU A 18 11.56 7.85 -10.45
CA GLU A 18 12.77 8.53 -10.00
C GLU A 18 12.92 8.46 -8.48
N TYR A 19 11.84 8.67 -7.74
CA TYR A 19 11.86 8.56 -6.28
C TYR A 19 12.27 7.16 -5.81
N VAL A 20 11.70 6.11 -6.40
CA VAL A 20 12.07 4.73 -6.02
C VAL A 20 13.52 4.43 -6.38
N THR A 21 13.96 4.83 -7.57
CA THR A 21 15.35 4.63 -8.03
C THR A 21 16.36 5.39 -7.15
N SER A 22 16.02 6.62 -6.74
CA SER A 22 16.88 7.47 -5.91
C SER A 22 17.01 6.97 -4.47
N ARG A 23 15.94 6.42 -3.89
CA ARG A 23 15.88 6.03 -2.48
C ARG A 23 16.18 4.54 -2.24
N GLY A 24 15.84 3.68 -3.19
CA GLY A 24 16.00 2.23 -3.09
C GLY A 24 14.90 1.54 -2.27
N MET A 25 14.71 0.24 -2.54
CA MET A 25 13.61 -0.56 -2.00
C MET A 25 13.61 -0.68 -0.47
N ASP A 26 14.78 -0.69 0.19
CA ASP A 26 14.87 -0.72 1.65
C ASP A 26 14.21 0.50 2.31
N ILE A 27 14.43 1.70 1.75
CA ILE A 27 13.79 2.93 2.25
C ILE A 27 12.29 2.89 1.98
N LEU A 28 11.86 2.35 0.84
CA LEU A 28 10.46 2.19 0.52
C LEU A 28 9.78 1.21 1.50
N ARG A 29 10.46 0.14 1.93
CA ARG A 29 9.94 -0.79 2.97
C ARG A 29 9.68 -0.07 4.27
N LEU A 30 10.62 0.78 4.71
CA LEU A 30 10.45 1.59 5.92
C LEU A 30 9.25 2.54 5.81
N HIS A 31 9.10 3.24 4.68
CA HIS A 31 7.96 4.13 4.47
C HIS A 31 6.63 3.38 4.42
N ALA A 32 6.58 2.23 3.73
CA ALA A 32 5.40 1.38 3.68
C ALA A 32 5.00 0.89 5.07
N ALA A 33 5.95 0.37 5.85
CA ALA A 33 5.69 -0.05 7.22
C ALA A 33 5.18 1.11 8.08
N ASP A 34 5.79 2.30 8.00
CA ASP A 34 5.36 3.48 8.75
C ASP A 34 3.92 3.88 8.40
N PHE A 35 3.59 3.93 7.11
CA PHE A 35 2.26 4.32 6.64
C PHE A 35 1.20 3.30 7.01
N VAL A 36 1.47 1.99 6.85
CA VAL A 36 0.53 0.94 7.23
C VAL A 36 0.30 0.95 8.74
N ASN A 37 1.36 1.03 9.55
CA ASN A 37 1.22 1.06 11.01
C ASN A 37 0.45 2.30 11.51
N LYS A 38 0.67 3.47 10.91
CA LYS A 38 0.02 4.70 11.37
C LYS A 38 -1.40 4.87 10.84
N ARG A 39 -1.69 4.35 9.65
CA ARG A 39 -2.93 4.68 8.91
C ARG A 39 -3.88 3.52 8.69
N LEU A 40 -3.43 2.27 8.82
CA LEU A 40 -4.25 1.08 8.55
C LEU A 40 -4.28 0.09 9.71
N ALA A 41 -3.18 -0.04 10.45
CA ALA A 41 -3.08 -0.98 11.54
C ALA A 41 -4.06 -0.72 12.69
N PRO A 42 -4.31 0.53 13.15
CA PRO A 42 -5.20 0.76 14.28
C PRO A 42 -6.61 0.26 13.99
N ALA A 43 -7.30 -0.24 15.03
CA ALA A 43 -8.69 -0.69 14.92
C ALA A 43 -9.65 0.39 14.40
N ASN A 44 -9.37 1.65 14.71
CA ASN A 44 -10.13 2.82 14.28
C ASN A 44 -9.14 3.87 13.72
N PRO A 45 -8.67 3.73 12.47
CA PRO A 45 -7.69 4.64 11.91
C PRO A 45 -8.32 6.00 11.61
N LYS A 46 -7.51 7.05 11.72
CA LYS A 46 -7.97 8.42 11.44
C LYS A 46 -8.24 8.58 9.94
N ASN A 47 -9.38 9.19 9.60
CA ASN A 47 -9.84 9.41 8.22
C ASN A 47 -10.04 8.11 7.43
N ASP A 48 -10.61 7.08 8.06
CA ASP A 48 -10.92 5.81 7.38
C ASP A 48 -11.76 6.04 6.10
N GLY A 49 -11.40 5.35 5.02
CA GLY A 49 -11.93 5.59 3.67
C GLY A 49 -11.27 6.74 2.89
N ARG A 50 -10.37 7.51 3.53
CA ARG A 50 -9.51 8.54 2.89
C ARG A 50 -8.10 8.57 3.51
N GLN A 51 -7.59 7.43 3.99
CA GLN A 51 -6.32 7.37 4.72
C GLN A 51 -5.10 7.76 3.88
N THR A 52 -5.14 7.51 2.57
CA THR A 52 -3.97 7.64 1.69
C THR A 52 -4.29 8.53 0.49
N PRO A 53 -3.42 9.52 0.17
CA PRO A 53 -3.51 10.25 -1.10
C PRO A 53 -3.46 9.29 -2.29
N THR A 54 -3.94 9.69 -3.45
CA THR A 54 -3.86 8.86 -4.68
C THR A 54 -2.62 9.15 -5.53
N LYS A 55 -1.75 10.09 -5.12
CA LYS A 55 -0.59 10.58 -5.88
C LYS A 55 0.55 11.01 -4.95
N GLY A 56 1.75 11.17 -5.51
CA GLY A 56 2.88 11.89 -4.91
C GLY A 56 3.89 11.03 -4.15
N HIS A 57 3.50 9.88 -3.61
CA HIS A 57 4.45 8.90 -3.08
C HIS A 57 4.13 7.52 -3.69
N PRO A 58 5.13 6.77 -4.19
CA PRO A 58 4.93 5.47 -4.83
C PRO A 58 4.16 4.47 -3.95
N VAL A 59 4.46 4.44 -2.64
CA VAL A 59 3.70 3.63 -1.66
C VAL A 59 2.21 3.93 -1.67
N PHE A 60 1.80 5.20 -1.79
CA PHE A 60 0.37 5.52 -1.80
C PHE A 60 -0.30 4.98 -3.07
N ILE A 61 0.33 5.14 -4.23
CA ILE A 61 -0.18 4.58 -5.49
C ILE A 61 -0.31 3.05 -5.38
N ALA A 62 0.73 2.40 -4.87
CA ALA A 62 0.74 0.95 -4.64
C ALA A 62 -0.34 0.50 -3.64
N GLN A 63 -0.63 1.29 -2.59
CA GLN A 63 -1.70 0.99 -1.65
C GLN A 63 -3.08 0.96 -2.33
N HIS A 64 -3.35 1.91 -3.22
CA HIS A 64 -4.58 1.89 -4.01
C HIS A 64 -4.60 0.73 -5.01
N ALA A 65 -3.47 0.43 -5.65
CA ALA A 65 -3.37 -0.69 -6.57
C ALA A 65 -3.62 -2.05 -5.88
N CYS A 66 -3.09 -2.24 -4.67
CA CYS A 66 -3.19 -3.48 -3.90
C CYS A 66 -4.45 -3.59 -3.04
N GLY A 67 -5.37 -2.62 -3.09
CA GLY A 67 -6.58 -2.64 -2.25
C GLY A 67 -6.28 -2.52 -0.75
N CYS A 68 -5.21 -1.82 -0.38
CA CYS A 68 -4.80 -1.57 1.01
C CYS A 68 -4.65 -0.07 1.29
N ASN A 69 -5.56 0.73 0.74
CA ASN A 69 -5.65 2.18 0.89
C ASN A 69 -6.54 2.63 2.07
N ASP A 70 -7.48 1.78 2.49
CA ASP A 70 -8.39 1.95 3.63
C ASP A 70 -8.84 0.63 4.25
N ARG A 71 -9.55 0.67 5.40
CA ARG A 71 -9.98 -0.57 6.09
C ARG A 71 -11.05 -1.36 5.34
N ASP A 72 -11.97 -0.71 4.65
CA ASP A 72 -13.00 -1.41 3.88
C ASP A 72 -12.36 -2.20 2.73
N SER A 73 -11.36 -1.61 2.05
CA SER A 73 -10.59 -2.29 1.01
C SER A 73 -9.74 -3.42 1.58
N VAL A 74 -9.10 -3.21 2.74
CA VAL A 74 -8.34 -4.27 3.43
C VAL A 74 -9.24 -5.44 3.81
N GLU A 75 -10.44 -5.18 4.32
CA GLU A 75 -11.41 -6.23 4.62
C GLU A 75 -11.87 -6.96 3.35
N GLN A 76 -12.20 -6.21 2.30
CA GLN A 76 -12.71 -6.75 1.03
C GLN A 76 -11.68 -7.58 0.27
N PHE A 77 -10.43 -7.12 0.18
CA PHE A 77 -9.42 -7.71 -0.69
C PHE A 77 -8.42 -8.60 0.05
N LEU A 78 -8.09 -8.27 1.31
CA LEU A 78 -7.13 -9.03 2.11
C LEU A 78 -7.82 -9.91 3.17
N GLY A 79 -9.11 -9.73 3.41
CA GLY A 79 -9.88 -10.51 4.38
C GLY A 79 -9.59 -10.14 5.84
N TYR A 80 -8.93 -9.01 6.10
CA TYR A 80 -8.65 -8.58 7.48
C TYR A 80 -9.79 -7.69 7.99
N GLU A 81 -10.60 -8.24 8.90
CA GLU A 81 -11.79 -7.61 9.46
C GLU A 81 -11.51 -6.19 9.99
N LYS A 82 -12.42 -5.25 9.73
CA LYS A 82 -12.35 -3.88 10.27
C LYS A 82 -12.79 -3.82 11.74
N GLY A 83 -12.37 -2.77 12.44
CA GLY A 83 -12.68 -2.60 13.87
C GLY A 83 -11.77 -3.39 14.81
N ARG A 84 -10.78 -4.12 14.28
CA ARG A 84 -9.67 -4.71 15.05
C ARG A 84 -8.34 -4.20 14.56
N GLU A 85 -7.35 -4.21 15.45
CA GLU A 85 -5.98 -3.86 15.08
C GLU A 85 -5.36 -4.95 14.20
N LEU A 86 -4.61 -4.56 13.17
CA LEU A 86 -3.80 -5.50 12.40
C LEU A 86 -2.66 -6.03 13.26
N THR A 87 -2.45 -7.33 13.18
CA THR A 87 -1.27 -7.98 13.72
C THR A 87 -0.03 -7.58 12.92
N GLY A 88 1.15 -7.66 13.55
CA GLY A 88 2.42 -7.40 12.87
C GLY A 88 2.63 -8.26 11.62
N GLY A 89 2.14 -9.50 11.61
CA GLY A 89 2.21 -10.37 10.44
C GLY A 89 1.27 -9.97 9.30
N GLU A 90 0.11 -9.39 9.60
CA GLU A 90 -0.80 -8.84 8.58
C GLU A 90 -0.22 -7.54 8.00
N VAL A 91 0.40 -6.70 8.85
CA VAL A 91 1.11 -5.49 8.41
C VAL A 91 2.25 -5.86 7.47
N ASP A 92 3.08 -6.84 7.82
CA ASP A 92 4.21 -7.27 6.99
C ASP A 92 3.74 -7.77 5.61
N LYS A 93 2.67 -8.58 5.56
CA LYS A 93 2.06 -9.01 4.29
C LYS A 93 1.58 -7.87 3.42
N ILE A 94 0.96 -6.84 4.01
CA ILE A 94 0.53 -5.65 3.27
C ILE A 94 1.75 -4.89 2.74
N VAL A 95 2.81 -4.75 3.54
CA VAL A 95 4.06 -4.09 3.13
C VAL A 95 4.74 -4.84 1.98
N ASP A 96 4.81 -6.17 2.05
CA ASP A 96 5.38 -6.98 0.98
C ASP A 96 4.56 -6.89 -0.31
N ALA A 97 3.23 -6.86 -0.24
CA ALA A 97 2.38 -6.65 -1.41
C ALA A 97 2.64 -5.28 -2.07
N ILE A 98 2.76 -4.22 -1.27
CA ILE A 98 3.08 -2.86 -1.73
C ILE A 98 4.43 -2.85 -2.46
N LEU A 99 5.47 -3.41 -1.85
CA LEU A 99 6.82 -3.39 -2.42
C LEU A 99 6.94 -4.23 -3.67
N ARG A 100 6.28 -5.39 -3.69
CA ARG A 100 6.24 -6.24 -4.87
C ARG A 100 5.60 -5.51 -6.05
N TRP A 101 4.45 -4.88 -5.83
CA TRP A 101 3.79 -4.10 -6.88
C TRP A 101 4.68 -2.96 -7.39
N ILE A 102 5.37 -2.24 -6.49
CA ILE A 102 6.31 -1.19 -6.88
C ILE A 102 7.43 -1.76 -7.75
N GLY A 103 8.06 -2.86 -7.35
CA GLY A 103 9.13 -3.51 -8.11
C GLY A 103 8.69 -3.91 -9.51
N GLU A 104 7.56 -4.60 -9.62
CA GLU A 104 6.98 -5.03 -10.90
C GLU A 104 6.66 -3.83 -11.83
N ASN A 105 6.29 -2.67 -11.27
CA ASN A 105 5.97 -1.45 -12.02
C ASN A 105 7.18 -0.54 -12.31
N LEU A 106 8.40 -0.95 -11.91
CA LEU A 106 9.64 -0.29 -12.33
C LEU A 106 10.28 -0.96 -13.54
N GLU A 107 10.03 -2.26 -13.72
CA GLU A 107 10.61 -3.08 -14.79
C GLU A 107 9.88 -2.94 -16.13
N ASP A 108 8.72 -2.28 -16.13
CA ASP A 108 7.85 -1.99 -17.30
C ASP A 108 8.18 -0.65 -17.99
#